data_AF-A0A4W3H570-F1
#
_entry.id   AF-A0A4W3H570-F1
#
_cell.length_a   1.000
_cell.length_b   1.000
_cell.length_c   1.000
_cell.angle_alpha   90.00
_cell.angle_beta   90.00
_cell.angle_gamma   90.00
#
_symmetry.space_group_name_H-M   'P 1'
#
loop_
_entity.id
_entity.type
_entity.pdbx_description
1 polymer ?
#
loop_
_entity_poly.entity_id
_entity_poly.type
_entity_poly.pdbx_seq_one_letter_code
_entity_poly.pdbx_strand_id
1 'polypeptide(L)' 'LSHSHAPSLPLFLLQPKLLAKELLDLVASHFNLKEKEYFGIAYTDESGHCSWLQLDRRVLEHDFPRKSGPIVLHFCVK' A
#
# COMPACT_ATOMS: atom_id res chain seq x y z
N LEU A 1 2.46 -6.50 29.98
CA LEU A 1 2.91 -5.65 28.86
C LEU A 1 2.35 -6.28 27.59
N SER A 2 1.17 -5.81 27.19
CA SER A 2 0.41 -6.40 26.09
C SER A 2 1.15 -6.12 24.78
N HIS A 3 1.76 -7.16 24.21
CA HIS A 3 2.29 -7.09 22.85
C HIS A 3 1.10 -7.01 21.90
N SER A 4 0.75 -5.80 21.46
CA SER A 4 -0.13 -5.60 20.32
C SER A 4 0.56 -6.22 19.10
N HIS A 5 0.13 -7.42 18.74
CA HIS A 5 0.47 -8.04 17.47
C HIS A 5 -0.22 -7.19 16.40
N ALA A 6 0.49 -6.22 15.84
CA ALA A 6 0.00 -5.51 14.66
C ALA A 6 -0.26 -6.58 13.59
N PRO A 7 -1.45 -6.63 12.99
CA PRO A 7 -1.75 -7.64 11.98
C PRO A 7 -0.79 -7.42 10.81
N SER A 8 0.22 -8.29 10.70
CA SER A 8 1.06 -8.36 9.51
C SER A 8 0.16 -8.86 8.39
N LEU A 9 -0.23 -7.95 7.48
CA LEU A 9 -0.90 -8.34 6.24
C LEU A 9 -0.06 -9.46 5.58
N PRO A 10 -0.70 -10.51 5.04
CA PRO A 10 0.03 -11.59 4.39
C PRO A 10 0.97 -11.00 3.34
N LEU A 11 2.21 -11.51 3.27
CA LEU A 11 3.18 -11.18 2.22
C LEU A 11 2.52 -11.42 0.86
N PHE A 12 1.94 -10.36 0.29
CA PHE A 12 1.27 -10.43 -0.99
C PHE A 12 2.36 -10.47 -2.06
N LEU A 13 2.45 -11.59 -2.79
CA LEU A 13 3.18 -11.60 -4.05
C LEU A 13 2.38 -10.71 -5.02
N LEU A 14 2.74 -9.43 -5.09
CA LEU A 14 2.09 -8.51 -6.02
C LEU A 14 2.31 -9.04 -7.43
N GLN A 15 1.22 -9.42 -8.11
CA GLN A 15 1.31 -9.74 -9.53
C GLN A 15 1.80 -8.49 -10.28
N PRO A 16 2.71 -8.61 -11.24
CA PRO A 16 3.31 -7.45 -11.91
C PRO A 16 2.30 -6.57 -12.66
N LYS A 17 1.08 -7.07 -12.88
CA LYS A 17 -0.02 -6.36 -13.53
C LYS A 17 -1.03 -5.74 -12.55
N LEU A 18 -0.81 -5.86 -11.24
CA LEU A 18 -1.75 -5.39 -10.22
C LEU A 18 -1.86 -3.86 -10.27
N LEU A 19 -3.09 -3.35 -10.46
CA LEU A 19 -3.41 -1.93 -10.36
C LEU A 19 -3.40 -1.48 -8.90
N ALA A 20 -3.04 -0.22 -8.65
CA ALA A 20 -3.09 0.33 -7.29
C ALA A 20 -4.52 0.38 -6.74
N LYS A 21 -5.53 0.55 -7.60
CA LYS A 21 -6.95 0.41 -7.22
C LYS A 21 -7.26 -0.98 -6.66
N GLU A 22 -6.85 -2.04 -7.37
CA GLU A 22 -7.09 -3.42 -6.94
C GLU A 22 -6.39 -3.73 -5.61
N LEU A 23 -5.18 -3.17 -5.40
CA LEU A 23 -4.49 -3.27 -4.12
C LEU A 23 -5.26 -2.56 -3.00
N LEU A 24 -5.76 -1.35 -3.25
CA LEU A 24 -6.58 -0.60 -2.30
C LEU A 24 -7.86 -1.37 -1.95
N ASP A 25 -8.54 -1.90 -2.95
CA ASP A 25 -9.75 -2.70 -2.80
C ASP A 25 -9.51 -3.97 -1.98
N LEU A 26 -8.37 -4.63 -2.20
CA LEU A 26 -7.98 -5.81 -1.45
C LEU A 26 -7.72 -5.50 0.04
N VAL A 27 -6.94 -4.45 0.32
CA VAL A 27 -6.67 -4.01 1.70
C VAL A 27 -7.95 -3.55 2.37
N ALA A 28 -8.77 -2.74 1.71
CA ALA A 28 -10.05 -2.27 2.25
C ALA A 28 -11.02 -3.43 2.53
N SER A 29 -11.08 -4.42 1.65
CA SER A 29 -11.91 -5.61 1.85
C SER A 29 -11.43 -6.45 3.02
N HIS A 30 -10.11 -6.56 3.24
CA HIS A 30 -9.55 -7.30 4.37
C HIS A 30 -9.97 -6.70 5.72
N PHE A 31 -10.16 -5.38 5.79
CA PHE A 31 -10.63 -4.68 6.98
C PHE A 31 -12.15 -4.43 7.00
N ASN A 32 -12.90 -4.98 6.02
CA ASN A 32 -14.34 -4.75 5.87
C ASN A 32 -14.74 -3.25 5.86
N LEU A 33 -13.91 -2.39 5.25
CA LEU A 33 -14.19 -0.95 5.18
C LEU A 33 -15.37 -0.64 4.26
N LYS A 34 -16.29 0.19 4.74
CA LYS A 34 -17.46 0.65 3.97
C LYS A 34 -17.16 1.88 3.11
N GLU A 35 -16.33 2.79 3.62
CA GLU A 35 -16.02 4.08 2.99
C GLU A 35 -14.55 4.13 2.54
N LYS A 36 -14.17 3.21 1.64
CA LYS A 36 -12.77 3.05 1.18
C LYS A 36 -12.23 4.25 0.40
N GLU A 37 -13.10 5.12 -0.11
CA GLU A 37 -12.75 6.31 -0.90
C GLU A 37 -11.97 7.37 -0.13
N TYR A 38 -12.07 7.37 1.21
CA TYR A 38 -11.25 8.24 2.06
C TYR A 38 -9.81 7.74 2.26
N PHE A 39 -9.50 6.54 1.78
CA PHE A 39 -8.20 5.93 1.97
C PHE A 39 -7.40 5.94 0.68
N GLY A 40 -6.08 5.99 0.84
CA GLY A 40 -5.12 5.79 -0.22
C GLY A 40 -3.98 4.89 0.25
N ILE A 41 -3.15 4.53 -0.70
CA ILE A 41 -1.87 3.87 -0.44
C ILE A 41 -0.76 4.83 -0.83
N ALA A 42 0.18 5.04 0.07
CA ALA A 42 1.34 5.89 -0.15
C ALA A 42 2.64 5.12 0.06
N TYR A 43 3.72 5.66 -0.48
CA TYR A 43 5.08 5.24 -0.19
C TYR A 43 5.93 6.47 0.08
N THR A 44 6.97 6.28 0.89
CA THR A 44 7.94 7.33 1.20
C THR A 44 9.23 7.01 0.47
N ASP A 45 9.74 7.96 -0.31
CA ASP A 45 11.03 7.78 -0.98
C ASP A 45 12.22 8.05 -0.03
N GLU A 46 13.43 7.97 -0.55
CA GLU A 46 14.65 8.17 0.22
C GLU A 46 14.85 9.59 0.76
N SER A 47 14.23 10.61 0.12
CA SER A 47 14.20 11.99 0.59
C SER A 47 13.17 12.23 1.71
N GLY A 48 12.34 11.23 2.03
CA GLY A 48 11.26 11.37 3.00
C GLY A 48 9.97 11.96 2.42
N HIS A 49 9.88 12.16 1.10
CA HIS A 49 8.68 12.67 0.47
C HIS A 49 7.63 11.56 0.32
N CYS A 50 6.42 11.86 0.76
CA CYS A 50 5.28 10.95 0.72
C CYS A 50 4.57 11.08 -0.62
N SER A 51 4.49 9.98 -1.37
CA SER A 51 3.84 9.91 -2.68
C SER A 51 2.67 8.93 -2.65
N TRP A 52 1.50 9.37 -3.13
CA TRP A 52 0.32 8.53 -3.27
C TRP A 52 0.39 7.68 -4.55
N LEU A 53 0.04 6.40 -4.43
CA LEU A 53 -0.18 5.56 -5.62
C LEU A 53 -1.34 6.13 -6.45
N GLN A 54 -1.14 6.13 -7.76
CA GLN A 54 -2.14 6.49 -8.75
C GLN A 54 -2.99 5.25 -9.04
N LEU A 55 -4.29 5.33 -8.75
CA LEU A 55 -5.21 4.17 -8.76
C LEU A 55 -5.28 3.48 -10.13
N ASP A 56 -5.13 4.25 -11.21
CA ASP A 56 -5.19 3.82 -12.61
C ASP A 56 -3.86 3.24 -13.12
N ARG A 57 -2.81 3.28 -12.31
CA ARG A 57 -1.46 2.79 -12.65
C ARG A 57 -1.16 1.48 -11.93
N ARG A 58 -0.32 0.62 -12.53
CA ARG A 58 0.14 -0.58 -11.85
C ARG A 58 1.03 -0.22 -10.67
N VAL A 59 0.95 -0.99 -9.59
CA VAL A 59 1.72 -0.74 -8.37
C VAL A 59 3.21 -0.66 -8.72
N LEU A 60 3.75 -1.69 -9.38
CA LEU A 60 5.18 -1.78 -9.74
C LEU A 60 5.64 -0.80 -10.84
N GLU A 61 4.73 -0.04 -11.45
CA GLU A 61 5.12 1.01 -12.40
C GLU A 61 5.44 2.34 -11.68
N HIS A 62 5.19 2.46 -10.38
CA HIS A 62 5.56 3.66 -9.61
C HIS A 62 7.08 3.70 -9.36
N ASP A 63 7.62 4.90 -9.19
CA ASP A 63 9.05 5.14 -8.97
C ASP A 63 9.42 4.88 -7.49
N PHE A 64 9.32 3.62 -7.08
CA PHE A 64 9.67 3.21 -5.73
C PHE A 64 11.17 3.42 -5.46
N PRO A 65 11.55 3.76 -4.22
CA PRO A 65 12.96 3.87 -3.85
C PRO A 65 13.70 2.57 -4.17
N ARG A 66 14.84 2.69 -4.86
CA ARG A 66 15.65 1.57 -5.37
C ARG A 66 16.51 0.93 -4.26
N LYS A 67 15.90 0.66 -3.11
CA LYS A 67 16.55 0.01 -1.97
C LYS A 67 16.44 -1.51 -2.12
N SER A 68 17.49 -2.23 -1.73
CA SER A 68 17.43 -3.68 -1.62
C SER A 68 16.54 -4.04 -0.43
N GLY A 69 15.36 -4.63 -0.68
CA GLY A 69 14.42 -5.01 0.37
C GLY A 69 12.96 -4.92 -0.06
N PRO A 70 12.02 -5.22 0.87
CA PRO A 70 10.60 -5.08 0.61
C PRO A 70 10.22 -3.61 0.42
N ILE A 71 9.29 -3.35 -0.50
CA ILE A 71 8.66 -2.04 -0.65
C ILE A 71 7.68 -1.86 0.50
N VAL A 72 7.86 -0.79 1.28
CA VAL A 72 6.92 -0.44 2.35
C VAL A 72 5.84 0.46 1.77
N LEU A 73 4.59 0.05 1.96
CA LEU A 73 3.41 0.80 1.57
C LEU A 73 2.61 1.17 2.82
N HIS A 74 2.07 2.37 2.83
CA HIS A 74 1.29 2.94 3.92
C HIS A 74 -0.16 3.07 3.47
N PHE A 75 -1.06 2.37 4.16
CA PHE A 75 -2.50 2.54 4.00
C PHE A 75 -2.97 3.67 4.94
N CYS A 76 -3.40 4.80 4.38
CA CYS A 76 -3.64 6.04 5.12
C CYS A 76 -4.91 6.76 4.64
N VAL A 77 -5.44 7.65 5.47
CA VAL A 77 -6.48 8.61 5.05
C VAL A 77 -5.84 9.64 4.11
N LYS A 78 -6.47 9.89 2.96
CA LYS A 78 -5.98 10.82 1.92
C LYS A 78 -6.54 12.22 2.08
#